data_AF-A0A521BCI2-F1
#
_entry.id   AF-A0A521BCI2-F1
#
_cell.length_a   1.000
_cell.length_b   1.000
_cell.length_c   1.000
_cell.angle_alpha   90.00
_cell.angle_beta   90.00
_cell.angle_gamma   90.00
#
_symmetry.space_group_name_H-M   'P 1'
#
loop_
_entity.id
_entity.type
_entity.pdbx_description
1 polymer ?
#
loop_
_entity_poly.entity_id
_entity_poly.type
_entity_poly.pdbx_seq_one_letter_code
_entity_poly.pdbx_strand_id
1 'polypeptide(L)' 'MYSVRLTDRISKSTNITVEEATIIVMDALAGIPMGRPAQSEEVAELVDFLAFPRADYLIGTEFVIDVGTIPDI' A
#
# COMPACT_ATOMS: atom_id res chain seq x y z
N MET A 1 -7.97 3.91 12.95
CA MET A 1 -9.01 2.89 12.74
C MET A 1 -8.97 2.53 11.27
N TYR A 2 -8.93 1.24 10.92
CA TYR A 2 -8.81 0.75 9.55
C TYR A 2 -9.79 1.46 8.59
N SER A 3 -9.47 1.47 7.30
CA SER A 3 -10.39 1.99 6.30
C SER A 3 -11.66 1.15 6.31
N VAL A 4 -12.69 1.58 7.06
CA VAL A 4 -14.02 0.96 7.13
C VAL A 4 -14.56 0.71 5.73
N ARG A 5 -14.23 1.62 4.80
CA ARG A 5 -14.56 1.50 3.37
C ARG A 5 -13.93 0.30 2.68
N LEU A 6 -12.70 -0.09 3.04
CA LEU A 6 -12.05 -1.26 2.47
C LEU A 6 -12.71 -2.55 2.96
N THR A 7 -12.95 -2.65 4.27
CA THR A 7 -13.65 -3.79 4.88
C THR A 7 -15.05 -3.97 4.31
N ASP A 8 -15.83 -2.88 4.20
CA ASP A 8 -17.17 -2.88 3.60
C ASP A 8 -17.16 -3.33 2.13
N ARG A 9 -16.16 -2.90 1.37
CA ARG A 9 -16.01 -3.30 -0.04
C ARG A 9 -15.72 -4.79 -0.17
N ILE A 10 -14.81 -5.31 0.65
CA ILE A 10 -14.45 -6.74 0.65
C ILE A 10 -15.68 -7.56 1.01
N SER A 11 -16.32 -7.27 2.14
CA SER A 11 -17.55 -7.93 2.60
C SER A 11 -18.62 -8.00 1.49
N LYS A 12 -18.89 -6.88 0.80
CA LYS A 12 -19.87 -6.85 -0.30
C LYS A 12 -19.44 -7.65 -1.53
N SER A 13 -18.16 -7.63 -1.87
CA SER A 13 -17.64 -8.30 -3.07
C SER A 13 -17.50 -9.82 -2.92
N THR A 14 -17.32 -10.30 -1.69
CA THR A 14 -17.12 -11.73 -1.40
C THR A 14 -18.28 -12.38 -0.65
N ASN A 15 -19.33 -11.61 -0.31
CA ASN A 15 -20.52 -12.06 0.41
C ASN A 15 -20.19 -12.70 1.78
N ILE A 16 -19.27 -12.07 2.51
CA ILE A 16 -18.86 -12.45 3.88
C ILE A 16 -19.22 -11.33 4.86
N THR A 17 -19.17 -11.64 6.16
CA THR A 17 -19.41 -10.64 7.21
C THR A 17 -18.32 -9.56 7.26
N VAL A 18 -18.63 -8.41 7.88
CA VAL A 18 -17.67 -7.32 8.08
C VAL A 18 -16.52 -7.79 8.99
N GLU A 19 -16.82 -8.65 9.95
CA GLU A 19 -15.86 -9.28 10.85
C GLU A 19 -14.88 -10.19 10.07
N GLU A 20 -15.38 -11.06 9.20
CA GLU A 20 -14.53 -11.91 8.35
C GLU A 20 -13.69 -11.08 7.37
N ALA A 21 -14.27 -10.03 6.77
CA ALA A 21 -13.53 -9.10 5.93
C ALA A 21 -12.45 -8.34 6.73
N THR A 22 -12.69 -8.05 8.01
CA THR A 22 -11.71 -7.39 8.89
C THR A 22 -10.52 -8.30 9.13
N ILE A 23 -10.75 -9.59 9.38
CA ILE A 23 -9.67 -10.59 9.54
C ILE A 23 -8.82 -10.66 8.27
N ILE A 24 -9.44 -10.72 7.09
CA ILE A 24 -8.72 -10.72 5.80
C ILE A 24 -7.84 -9.46 5.65
N VAL A 25 -8.38 -8.29 6.00
CA VAL A 25 -7.59 -7.05 5.99
C VAL A 25 -6.44 -7.13 6.98
N MET A 26 -6.67 -7.62 8.20
CA MET A 26 -5.63 -7.75 9.22
C MET A 26 -4.52 -8.73 8.82
N ASP A 27 -4.86 -9.87 8.22
CA ASP A 27 -3.89 -10.84 7.73
C ASP A 27 -3.03 -10.27 6.59
N ALA A 28 -3.65 -9.51 5.68
CA ALA A 28 -2.93 -8.81 4.63
C ALA A 28 -1.94 -7.76 5.18
N LEU A 29 -2.27 -7.13 6.32
CA LEU A 29 -1.41 -6.16 7.00
C LEU A 29 -0.29 -6.81 7.81
N ALA A 30 -0.52 -8.01 8.35
CA ALA A 30 0.50 -8.76 9.08
C ALA A 30 1.71 -9.13 8.20
N GLY A 31 1.50 -9.21 6.88
CA GLY A 31 2.56 -9.42 5.89
C GLY A 31 3.28 -8.14 5.45
N ILE A 32 2.96 -6.97 6.01
CA ILE A 32 3.61 -5.70 5.67
C ILE A 32 4.66 -5.37 6.75
N PRO A 33 5.97 -5.35 6.42
CA PRO A 33 7.00 -5.05 7.41
C PRO A 33 6.84 -3.71 8.14
N MET A 34 6.36 -2.65 7.48
CA MET A 34 6.10 -1.38 8.18
C MET A 34 4.80 -1.37 9.01
N GLY A 35 4.06 -2.48 9.08
CA GLY A 35 2.89 -2.67 9.94
C GLY A 35 1.63 -1.90 9.52
N ARG A 36 1.61 -1.28 8.34
CA ARG A 36 0.45 -0.58 7.77
C ARG A 36 0.56 -0.46 6.25
N PRO A 37 -0.54 -0.26 5.50
CA PRO A 37 -0.46 0.11 4.10
C PRO A 37 0.24 1.45 3.90
N ALA A 38 0.84 1.62 2.73
CA ALA A 38 1.20 2.94 2.23
C ALA A 38 -0.06 3.81 2.12
N GLN A 39 0.07 5.09 2.47
CA GLN A 39 -0.91 6.12 2.16
C GLN A 39 -0.66 6.65 0.74
N SER A 40 -1.70 7.18 0.10
CA SER A 40 -1.59 7.71 -1.26
C SER A 40 -0.60 8.86 -1.35
N GLU A 41 -0.49 9.66 -0.29
CA GLU A 41 0.45 10.78 -0.16
C GLU A 41 1.90 10.30 -0.21
N GLU A 42 2.21 9.12 0.35
CA GLU A 42 3.59 8.58 0.36
C GLU A 42 4.04 8.16 -1.04
N VAL A 43 3.12 7.68 -1.87
CA VAL A 43 3.39 7.40 -3.29
C VAL A 43 3.53 8.71 -4.07
N ALA A 44 2.68 9.70 -3.77
CA ALA A 44 2.71 11.00 -4.42
C ALA A 44 4.03 11.75 -4.17
N GLU A 45 4.59 11.67 -2.96
CA GLU A 45 5.87 12.28 -2.61
C GLU A 45 7.04 11.74 -3.46
N LEU A 46 7.07 10.43 -3.75
CA LEU A 46 8.08 9.87 -4.67
C LEU A 46 7.89 10.42 -6.08
N VAL A 47 6.65 10.46 -6.57
CA VAL A 47 6.35 10.99 -7.91
C VAL A 47 6.75 12.46 -8.00
N ASP A 48 6.44 13.26 -6.98
CA ASP A 48 6.82 14.67 -6.91
C ASP A 48 8.34 14.83 -6.94
N PHE A 49 9.06 14.07 -6.11
CA PHE A 49 10.53 14.04 -6.13
C PHE A 49 11.09 13.72 -7.53
N LEU A 50 10.57 12.69 -8.20
CA LEU A 50 11.02 12.29 -9.53
C LEU A 50 10.66 13.33 -10.63
N ALA A 51 9.65 14.17 -10.39
CA ALA A 51 9.29 15.25 -11.30
C ALA A 51 10.17 16.51 -11.15
N PHE A 52 10.95 16.64 -10.07
CA PHE A 52 11.80 17.81 -9.85
C PHE A 52 13.05 17.83 -10.78
N PRO A 53 13.58 19.02 -11.13
CA PRO A 53 14.80 19.13 -11.94
C PRO A 53 16.04 18.45 -11.36
N ARG A 54 16.06 18.18 -10.05
CA ARG A 54 17.17 17.46 -9.39
C ARG A 54 17.20 15.97 -9.71
N ALA A 55 16.12 15.42 -10.26
CA ALA A 55 16.03 14.04 -10.72
C ALA A 55 16.37 13.89 -12.22
N ASP A 56 16.92 14.92 -12.87
CA ASP A 56 17.17 14.98 -14.32
C ASP A 56 18.05 13.84 -14.88
N TYR A 57 18.92 13.28 -14.04
CA TYR A 57 19.79 12.16 -14.40
C TYR A 57 19.26 10.79 -13.97
N LEU A 58 18.08 10.72 -13.35
CA LEU A 58 17.42 9.48 -12.93
C LEU A 58 16.54 8.96 -14.07
N ILE A 59 17.17 8.36 -15.08
CA ILE A 59 16.49 7.83 -16.27
C ILE A 59 16.73 6.32 -16.42
N GLY A 60 15.77 5.62 -17.01
CA GLY A 60 15.90 4.19 -17.35
C GLY A 60 15.85 3.23 -16.16
N THR A 61 15.32 3.66 -15.02
CA THR A 61 15.28 2.91 -13.75
C THR A 61 13.85 2.79 -13.23
N GLU A 62 13.55 1.69 -12.54
CA GLU A 62 12.30 1.48 -11.80
C GLU A 62 12.49 1.81 -10.31
N PHE A 63 11.53 2.52 -9.72
CA PHE A 63 11.50 2.83 -8.29
C PHE A 63 10.31 2.12 -7.65
N VAL A 64 10.57 1.24 -6.67
CA VAL A 64 9.55 0.44 -6.00
C VAL A 64 9.27 0.99 -4.61
N ILE A 65 8.00 1.31 -4.33
CA ILE A 65 7.46 1.59 -2.99
C ILE A 65 6.40 0.55 -2.69
N ASP A 66 6.73 -0.41 -1.85
CA ASP A 66 5.89 -1.58 -1.58
C ASP A 66 5.76 -1.90 -0.09
N VAL A 67 6.30 -1.03 0.77
CA VAL A 67 6.25 -1.19 2.24
C VAL A 67 7.00 -2.43 2.74
N GLY A 68 7.93 -2.97 1.92
CA GLY A 68 8.74 -4.14 2.26
C GLY A 68 8.05 -5.48 1.93
N THR A 69 7.04 -5.50 1.07
CA THR A 69 6.39 -6.76 0.66
C THR A 69 7.29 -7.69 -0.14
N ILE A 70 8.28 -7.14 -0.83
CA ILE A 70 9.35 -7.88 -1.49
C ILE A 70 10.43 -8.18 -0.44
N PRO A 71 10.77 -9.45 -0.19
CA PRO A 71 11.88 -9.79 0.70
C PRO A 71 13.20 -9.24 0.14
N ASP A 72 13.93 -8.49 0.97
CA ASP A 72 15.32 -8.17 0.68
C ASP A 72 16.20 -9.44 0.77
N ILE A 73 17.33 -9.43 0.08
CA ILE A 73 18.30 -10.55 -0.02
C ILE A 73 18.95 -10.84 1.34
#